data_AF-A0A932HDD0-F1
#
_entry.id   AF-A0A932HDD0-F1
#
_cell.length_a   1.000
_cell.length_b   1.000
_cell.length_c   1.000
_cell.angle_alpha   90.00
_cell.angle_beta   90.00
_cell.angle_gamma   90.00
#
_symmetry.space_group_name_H-M   'P 1'
#
loop_
_entity.id
_entity.type
_entity.pdbx_description
1 polymer ?
#
loop_
_entity_poly.entity_id
_entity_poly.type
_entity_poly.pdbx_seq_one_letter_code
_entity_poly.pdbx_strand_id
1 'polypeptide(L)'
;MAQSVISYDKDLPEIPGRCAWQPPASYLVKDESAASGWRVEAAGRRPSNLLLIAKLRKGVDAWRAADYPGASDVSRRLFQYWFEEEHEVSGFPAPFRFYFCQREAIETLAYLTEIAKLNDVRELID
;
A
#
# COMPACT_ATOMS: atom_id res chain seq x y z
N MET A 1 41.92 -2.80 0.42
CA MET A 1 40.46 -3.00 0.21
C MET A 1 39.75 -1.94 1.02
N ALA A 2 38.81 -1.19 0.44
CA ALA A 2 38.07 -0.17 1.20
C ALA A 2 37.12 -0.88 2.19
N GLN A 3 37.29 -0.63 3.48
CA GLN A 3 36.35 -1.07 4.52
C GLN A 3 35.35 0.05 4.80
N SER A 4 34.07 -0.28 4.88
CA SER A 4 33.04 0.64 5.34
C SER A 4 33.30 1.05 6.78
N VAL A 5 33.40 2.36 7.05
CA VAL A 5 33.65 2.94 8.38
C VAL A 5 32.49 2.67 9.37
N ILE A 6 31.33 2.27 8.86
CA ILE A 6 30.16 1.88 9.65
C ILE A 6 29.72 0.52 9.12
N SER A 7 29.81 -0.54 9.93
CA SER A 7 29.10 -1.78 9.60
C SER A 7 27.61 -1.50 9.73
N TYR A 8 26.86 -1.72 8.66
CA TYR A 8 25.40 -1.73 8.71
C TYR A 8 24.93 -3.06 9.31
N ASP A 9 25.44 -3.44 10.48
CA ASP A 9 25.01 -4.63 11.25
C ASP A 9 23.67 -4.38 11.97
N LYS A 10 22.79 -3.60 11.35
CA LYS A 10 21.44 -3.36 11.86
C LYS A 10 20.48 -4.00 10.89
N ASP A 11 20.04 -5.20 11.25
CA ASP A 11 18.87 -5.81 10.63
C ASP A 11 17.73 -4.79 10.65
N LEU A 12 17.12 -4.57 9.47
CA LEU A 12 15.98 -3.69 9.39
C LEU A 12 14.84 -4.32 10.19
N PRO A 13 14.17 -3.55 11.06
CA PRO A 13 13.07 -4.09 11.84
C PRO A 13 11.93 -4.47 10.89
N GLU A 14 11.40 -5.68 11.07
CA GLU A 14 10.26 -6.19 10.32
C GLU A 14 9.08 -6.48 11.25
N ILE A 15 7.90 -6.61 10.65
CA ILE A 15 6.71 -7.08 11.37
C ILE A 15 6.60 -8.58 11.09
N PRO A 16 6.78 -9.45 12.09
CA PRO A 16 6.74 -10.89 11.88
C PRO A 16 5.43 -11.35 11.25
N GLY A 17 5.52 -12.20 10.22
CA GLY A 17 4.35 -12.77 9.53
C GLY A 17 3.58 -11.79 8.65
N ARG A 18 4.10 -10.59 8.38
CA ARG A 18 3.40 -9.60 7.55
C ARG A 18 3.34 -10.01 6.08
N CYS A 19 2.14 -10.21 5.55
CA CYS A 19 1.91 -10.37 4.11
C CYS A 19 1.93 -9.00 3.40
N ALA A 20 2.80 -8.82 2.41
CA ALA A 20 2.98 -7.56 1.69
C ALA A 20 1.80 -7.23 0.73
N TRP A 21 1.10 -8.23 0.23
CA TRP A 21 -0.06 -8.10 -0.65
C TRP A 21 -1.37 -7.79 0.09
N GLN A 22 -1.40 -7.88 1.42
CA GLN A 22 -2.58 -7.57 2.23
C GLN A 22 -2.58 -6.10 2.70
N PRO A 23 -3.77 -5.52 2.95
CA PRO A 23 -3.88 -4.21 3.57
C PRO A 23 -3.09 -4.13 4.89
N PRO A 24 -2.42 -2.99 5.16
CA PRO A 24 -1.66 -2.81 6.40
C PRO A 24 -2.56 -2.80 7.64
N ALA A 25 -2.41 -3.83 8.48
CA ALA A 25 -3.07 -3.95 9.77
C ALA A 25 -2.20 -3.53 10.98
N SER A 26 -0.92 -3.27 10.74
CA SER A 26 0.04 -2.88 11.78
C SER A 26 1.21 -2.07 11.23
N TYR A 27 1.92 -1.39 12.12
CA TYR A 27 3.13 -0.62 11.81
C TYR A 27 4.11 -0.60 12.97
N LEU A 28 5.38 -0.34 12.67
CA LEU A 28 6.44 -0.22 13.66
C LEU A 28 6.47 1.18 14.28
N VAL A 29 6.61 1.22 15.60
CA VAL A 29 6.77 2.45 16.40
C VAL A 29 8.09 2.35 17.15
N LYS A 30 8.86 3.44 17.19
CA LYS A 30 10.09 3.49 17.98
C LYS A 30 9.75 3.36 19.46
N ASP A 31 10.46 2.49 20.14
CA ASP A 31 10.27 2.22 21.57
C ASP A 31 11.62 1.90 22.20
N GLU A 32 12.17 2.86 22.95
CA GLU A 32 13.49 2.72 23.59
C GLU A 32 13.49 1.65 24.70
N SER A 33 12.32 1.24 25.19
CA SER A 33 12.18 0.18 26.18
C SER A 33 12.20 -1.22 25.57
N ALA A 34 11.97 -1.33 24.26
CA ALA A 34 11.99 -2.61 23.55
C ALA A 34 13.43 -3.03 23.25
N ALA A 35 13.75 -4.32 23.39
CA ALA A 35 15.09 -4.85 23.10
C ALA A 35 15.55 -4.60 21.64
N SER A 36 14.60 -4.57 20.70
CA SER A 36 14.85 -4.23 19.29
C SER A 36 14.85 -2.72 19.01
N GLY A 37 14.47 -1.88 19.97
CA GLY A 37 14.20 -0.45 19.77
C GLY A 37 12.87 -0.15 19.05
N TRP A 38 12.06 -1.18 18.77
CA TRP A 38 10.81 -1.07 18.03
C TRP A 38 9.69 -1.91 18.65
N ARG A 39 8.49 -1.33 18.69
CA ARG A 39 7.23 -1.97 19.05
C ARG A 39 6.36 -2.15 17.80
N VAL A 40 5.68 -3.29 17.67
CA VAL A 40 4.61 -3.46 16.69
C VAL A 40 3.31 -2.88 17.25
N GLU A 41 2.75 -1.89 16.57
CA GLU A 41 1.44 -1.32 16.88
C GLU A 41 0.39 -1.96 15.98
N ALA A 42 -0.56 -2.69 16.57
CA ALA A 42 -1.61 -3.42 15.87
C ALA A 42 -2.93 -2.62 15.77
N ALA A 43 -2.83 -1.29 15.67
CA ALA A 43 -3.97 -0.36 15.57
C ALA A 43 -4.43 -0.12 14.11
N GLY A 44 -4.12 -1.03 13.19
CA GLY A 44 -4.42 -0.88 11.77
C GLY A 44 -3.30 -0.19 10.98
N ARG A 45 -3.68 0.56 9.95
CA ARG A 45 -2.72 1.26 9.08
C ARG A 45 -2.09 2.45 9.80
N ARG A 46 -0.79 2.68 9.55
CA ARG A 46 -0.09 3.88 10.05
C ARG A 46 -0.84 5.17 9.65
N PRO A 47 -1.19 6.03 10.63
CA PRO A 47 -1.81 7.31 10.33
C PRO A 47 -0.84 8.19 9.53
N SER A 48 -1.39 9.03 8.66
CA SER A 48 -0.62 10.03 7.93
C SER A 48 -1.05 11.42 8.37
N ASN A 49 -0.09 12.31 8.56
CA ASN A 49 -0.34 13.72 8.86
C ASN A 49 -0.57 14.55 7.58
N LEU A 50 -0.52 13.92 6.41
CA LEU A 50 -0.76 14.59 5.13
C LEU A 50 -2.27 14.79 4.93
N LEU A 51 -2.63 16.04 4.67
CA LEU A 51 -4.01 16.55 4.63
C LEU A 51 -4.99 15.64 3.86
N LEU A 52 -4.60 15.23 2.64
CA LEU A 52 -5.49 14.52 1.73
C LEU A 52 -5.48 13.00 1.90
N ILE A 53 -4.48 12.45 2.57
CA ILE A 53 -4.25 11.00 2.55
C ILE A 53 -5.40 10.23 3.22
N ALA A 54 -5.91 10.72 4.34
CA ALA A 54 -7.03 10.08 5.02
C ALA A 54 -8.32 10.11 4.18
N LYS A 55 -8.61 11.26 3.53
CA LYS A 55 -9.79 11.44 2.66
C LYS A 55 -9.70 10.54 1.42
N LEU A 56 -8.55 10.51 0.75
CA LEU A 56 -8.32 9.69 -0.44
C LEU A 56 -8.40 8.20 -0.13
N ARG A 57 -7.72 7.72 0.92
CA ARG A 57 -7.78 6.30 1.31
C ARG A 57 -9.22 5.86 1.55
N LYS A 58 -9.99 6.65 2.33
CA LYS A 58 -11.40 6.35 2.60
C LYS A 58 -12.25 6.31 1.32
N GLY A 59 -12.04 7.25 0.39
CA GLY A 59 -12.75 7.28 -0.89
C GLY A 59 -12.44 6.09 -1.78
N VAL A 60 -11.15 5.79 -1.96
CA VAL A 60 -10.67 4.66 -2.76
C VAL A 60 -11.09 3.33 -2.15
N ASP A 61 -11.03 3.17 -0.82
CA ASP A 61 -11.45 1.96 -0.12
C ASP A 61 -12.95 1.70 -0.30
N ALA A 62 -13.79 2.74 -0.15
CA ALA A 62 -15.22 2.63 -0.38
C ALA A 62 -15.56 2.30 -1.85
N TRP A 63 -14.85 2.93 -2.78
CA TRP A 63 -15.02 2.69 -4.22
C TRP A 63 -14.60 1.27 -4.62
N ARG A 64 -13.47 0.77 -4.10
CA ARG A 64 -13.01 -0.61 -4.28
C ARG A 64 -14.01 -1.61 -3.70
N ALA A 65 -14.51 -1.37 -2.48
CA ALA A 65 -15.48 -2.24 -1.82
C ALA A 65 -16.83 -2.32 -2.55
N ALA A 66 -17.16 -1.28 -3.33
CA ALA A 66 -18.36 -1.22 -4.16
C ALA A 66 -18.16 -1.81 -5.58
N ASP A 67 -17.04 -2.50 -5.83
CA ASP A 67 -16.68 -3.08 -7.13
C ASP A 67 -16.55 -2.03 -8.25
N TYR A 68 -15.79 -0.96 -7.95
CA TYR A 68 -15.35 0.08 -8.89
C TYR A 68 -16.47 0.75 -9.72
N PRO A 69 -17.56 1.26 -9.11
CA PRO A 69 -18.65 1.89 -9.85
C PRO A 69 -18.14 3.09 -10.67
N GLY A 70 -18.63 3.22 -11.90
CA GLY A 70 -18.21 4.28 -12.83
C GLY A 70 -16.85 4.08 -13.51
N ALA A 71 -16.05 3.08 -13.11
CA ALA A 71 -14.83 2.72 -13.82
C ALA A 71 -15.16 2.21 -15.23
N SER A 72 -14.30 2.53 -16.20
CA SER A 72 -14.37 1.96 -17.54
C SER A 72 -14.18 0.44 -17.53
N ASP A 73 -14.75 -0.25 -18.51
CA ASP A 73 -14.63 -1.70 -18.64
C ASP A 73 -13.17 -2.14 -18.77
N VAL A 74 -12.33 -1.32 -19.41
CA VAL A 74 -10.89 -1.56 -19.54
C VAL A 74 -10.21 -1.51 -18.17
N SER A 75 -10.47 -0.48 -17.36
CA SER A 75 -9.89 -0.35 -16.03
C SER A 75 -10.31 -1.47 -15.10
N ARG A 76 -11.59 -1.87 -15.13
CA ARG A 76 -12.09 -3.04 -14.38
C ARG A 76 -11.39 -4.32 -14.83
N ARG A 77 -11.28 -4.55 -16.14
CA ARG A 77 -10.61 -5.73 -16.69
C ARG A 77 -9.13 -5.79 -16.27
N LEU A 78 -8.44 -4.65 -16.27
CA LEU A 78 -7.05 -4.54 -15.83
C LEU A 78 -6.89 -4.82 -14.33
N PHE A 79 -7.79 -4.32 -13.49
CA PHE A 79 -7.76 -4.61 -12.05
C PHE A 79 -8.01 -6.08 -11.75
N GLN A 80 -8.97 -6.70 -12.43
CA GLN A 80 -9.20 -8.14 -12.35
C GLN A 80 -7.96 -8.92 -12.79
N TYR A 81 -7.41 -8.57 -13.96
CA TYR A 81 -6.19 -9.20 -14.47
C TYR A 81 -5.05 -9.09 -13.47
N TRP A 82 -4.74 -7.91 -12.94
CA TRP A 82 -3.57 -7.72 -12.08
C TRP A 82 -3.75 -8.24 -10.65
N PHE A 83 -4.94 -8.10 -10.06
CA PHE A 83 -5.12 -8.27 -8.61
C PHE A 83 -5.97 -9.48 -8.20
N GLU A 84 -6.69 -10.09 -9.12
CA GLU A 84 -7.60 -11.21 -8.83
C GLU A 84 -7.19 -12.51 -9.55
N GLU A 85 -6.58 -12.39 -10.73
CA GLU A 85 -6.03 -13.54 -11.44
C GLU A 85 -4.65 -13.95 -10.90
N GLU A 86 -4.35 -15.24 -10.96
CA GLU A 86 -3.05 -15.77 -10.54
C GLU A 86 -2.02 -15.60 -11.67
N HIS A 87 -0.84 -15.09 -11.31
CA HIS A 87 0.27 -14.90 -12.24
C HIS A 87 1.40 -15.86 -11.90
N GLU A 88 1.62 -16.88 -12.74
CA GLU A 88 2.78 -17.75 -12.61
C GLU A 88 4.02 -17.12 -13.23
N VAL A 89 5.11 -17.05 -12.46
CA VAL A 89 6.39 -16.51 -12.94
C VAL A 89 7.43 -17.63 -12.87
N SER A 90 8.03 -17.93 -14.02
CA SER A 90 9.07 -18.97 -14.11
C SER A 90 10.21 -18.69 -13.13
N GLY A 91 10.59 -19.71 -12.37
CA GLY A 91 11.63 -19.62 -11.33
C GLY A 91 11.14 -19.15 -9.95
N PHE A 92 9.85 -18.85 -9.78
CA PHE A 92 9.28 -18.55 -8.47
C PHE A 92 8.43 -19.71 -7.95
N PRO A 93 8.56 -20.08 -6.66
CA PRO A 93 7.83 -21.22 -6.07
C PRO A 93 6.36 -20.92 -5.73
N ALA A 94 5.91 -19.69 -5.91
CA ALA A 94 4.56 -19.25 -5.59
C ALA A 94 4.04 -18.26 -6.64
N PRO A 95 2.70 -18.15 -6.83
CA PRO A 95 2.12 -17.15 -7.71
C PRO A 95 2.57 -15.74 -7.32
N PHE A 96 2.88 -14.94 -8.34
CA PHE A 96 3.22 -13.54 -8.15
C PHE A 96 2.01 -12.76 -7.66
N ARG A 97 2.25 -11.92 -6.64
CA ARG A 97 1.24 -11.04 -6.06
C ARG A 97 1.81 -9.64 -5.92
N PHE A 98 1.09 -8.66 -6.44
CA PHE A 98 1.42 -7.25 -6.23
C PHE A 98 1.34 -6.91 -4.76
N TYR A 99 2.22 -5.99 -4.33
CA TYR A 99 2.13 -5.44 -2.99
C TYR A 99 0.88 -4.56 -2.91
N PHE A 100 0.26 -4.53 -1.72
CA PHE A 100 -0.96 -3.74 -1.54
C PHE A 100 -0.76 -2.25 -1.89
N CYS A 101 0.43 -1.71 -1.63
CA CYS A 101 0.76 -0.32 -1.98
C CYS A 101 0.78 -0.07 -3.50
N GLN A 102 1.13 -1.07 -4.32
CA GLN A 102 1.11 -0.95 -5.77
C GLN A 102 -0.33 -0.95 -6.28
N ARG A 103 -1.16 -1.86 -5.77
CA ARG A 103 -2.60 -1.91 -6.05
C ARG A 103 -3.26 -0.59 -5.70
N GLU A 104 -3.08 -0.14 -4.46
CA GLU A 104 -3.69 1.10 -3.98
C GLU A 104 -3.22 2.32 -4.78
N ALA A 105 -1.96 2.39 -5.18
CA ALA A 105 -1.46 3.51 -5.99
C ALA A 105 -2.17 3.60 -7.35
N ILE A 106 -2.32 2.46 -8.04
CA ILE A 106 -3.00 2.41 -9.35
C ILE A 106 -4.50 2.70 -9.20
N GLU A 107 -5.16 2.11 -8.20
CA GLU A 107 -6.58 2.39 -7.93
C GLU A 107 -6.82 3.86 -7.57
N THR A 108 -5.91 4.49 -6.81
CA THR A 108 -5.99 5.91 -6.47
C THR A 108 -5.87 6.78 -7.72
N LEU A 109 -4.94 6.44 -8.64
CA LEU A 109 -4.79 7.14 -9.90
C LEU A 109 -6.07 7.07 -10.73
N ALA A 110 -6.62 5.86 -10.91
CA ALA A 110 -7.86 5.65 -11.66
C ALA A 110 -9.06 6.34 -11.00
N TYR A 111 -9.15 6.30 -9.66
CA TYR A 111 -10.20 7.00 -8.92
C TYR A 111 -10.15 8.51 -9.18
N LEU A 112 -8.97 9.12 -9.13
CA LEU A 112 -8.82 10.56 -9.37
C LEU A 112 -9.16 10.95 -10.80
N THR A 113 -8.78 10.14 -11.80
CA THR A 113 -8.95 10.47 -13.22
C THR A 113 -10.35 10.14 -13.75
N GLU A 114 -10.89 8.96 -13.46
CA GLU A 114 -12.16 8.48 -14.03
C GLU A 114 -13.37 8.89 -13.18
N ILE A 115 -13.22 8.88 -11.86
CA ILE A 115 -14.35 9.00 -10.93
C ILE A 115 -14.46 10.42 -10.40
N ALA A 116 -13.41 10.89 -9.74
CA ALA A 116 -13.38 12.23 -9.17
C ALA A 116 -13.19 13.30 -10.26
N LYS A 117 -12.55 12.94 -11.38
CA LYS A 117 -12.20 13.83 -12.50
C LYS A 117 -11.46 15.09 -12.05
N LEU A 118 -10.60 14.93 -11.05
CA LEU A 118 -9.87 16.02 -10.42
C LEU A 118 -8.47 16.08 -11.04
N ASN A 119 -8.14 17.23 -11.60
CA ASN A 119 -6.80 17.51 -12.12
C ASN A 119 -6.02 18.48 -11.22
N ASP A 120 -6.67 19.03 -10.18
CA ASP A 120 -6.08 19.96 -9.23
C ASP A 120 -6.31 19.48 -7.79
N VAL A 121 -5.26 19.61 -6.98
CA VAL A 121 -5.25 19.29 -5.55
C VAL A 121 -6.19 20.21 -4.76
N ARG A 122 -6.40 21.45 -5.21
CA ARG A 122 -7.30 22.41 -4.55
C ARG A 122 -8.71 21.86 -4.42
N GLU A 123 -9.24 21.23 -5.46
CA GLU A 123 -10.59 20.65 -5.49
C GLU A 123 -10.75 19.48 -4.50
N LEU A 124 -9.64 18.87 -4.04
CA LEU A 124 -9.65 17.84 -3.00
C LEU A 124 -9.67 18.41 -1.58
N ILE A 125 -9.23 19.66 -1.40
CA ILE A 125 -9.09 20.32 -0.09
C ILE A 125 -10.41 20.98 0.32
N ASP A 126 -11.07 21.65 -0.62
CA ASP A 126 -12.37 22.32 -0.43
C ASP A 126 -13.50 21.30 -0.13
#